data_AF-A0A820K3P4-F1
#
_entry.id   AF-A0A820K3P4-F1
#
_cell.length_a   1.000
_cell.length_b   1.000
_cell.length_c   1.000
_cell.angle_alpha   90.00
_cell.angle_beta   90.00
_cell.angle_gamma   90.00
#
_symmetry.space_group_name_H-M   'P 1'
#
loop_
_entity.id
_entity.type
_entity.pdbx_description
1 polymer ?
#
loop_
_entity_poly.entity_id
_entity_poly.type
_entity_poly.pdbx_seq_one_letter_code
_entity_poly.pdbx_strand_id
1 'polypeptide(L)'
;MPKDALIISIDSNTESAEIARSIFEYAGVTDRIKTIVDDTNNVIPHLNKDFNVDSFDLIFIDHFKDVYLRDFKILEDVGLIKSGTMIVADNVICPGAPDYLEYVQNNPNYSTTLRESTLEYNDKLRDAVAISVRK
;
A
#
# COMPACT_ATOMS: atom_id res chain seq x y z
N MET A 1 16.74 -0.11 2.10
CA MET A 1 16.20 -0.73 0.87
C MET A 1 17.37 -1.10 -0.04
N PRO A 2 17.37 -2.26 -0.72
CA PRO A 2 18.40 -2.61 -1.71
C PRO A 2 18.60 -1.50 -2.74
N LYS A 3 19.80 -1.36 -3.34
CA LYS A 3 20.10 -0.22 -4.24
C LYS A 3 19.25 -0.21 -5.51
N ASP A 4 18.79 -1.37 -5.92
CA ASP A 4 18.02 -1.67 -7.13
C ASP A 4 16.50 -1.69 -6.90
N ALA A 5 16.03 -1.55 -5.66
CA ALA A 5 14.60 -1.56 -5.39
C ALA A 5 13.92 -0.29 -5.94
N LEU A 6 12.82 -0.49 -6.66
CA LEU A 6 12.00 0.54 -7.26
C LEU A 6 10.68 0.68 -6.49
N ILE A 7 10.16 1.90 -6.42
CA ILE A 7 8.90 2.23 -5.75
C ILE A 7 7.96 2.86 -6.77
N ILE A 8 6.71 2.39 -6.79
CA ILE A 8 5.60 3.07 -7.44
C ILE A 8 4.75 3.67 -6.33
N SER A 9 4.57 5.00 -6.36
CA SER A 9 3.74 5.74 -5.41
C SER A 9 2.56 6.35 -6.14
N ILE A 10 1.34 6.15 -5.64
CA ILE A 10 0.11 6.66 -6.24
C ILE A 10 -0.49 7.66 -5.27
N ASP A 11 -0.82 8.85 -5.76
CA ASP A 11 -1.49 9.88 -4.97
C ASP A 11 -2.48 10.62 -5.88
N SER A 12 -3.76 10.69 -5.51
CA SER A 12 -4.76 11.37 -6.32
C SER A 12 -4.69 12.90 -6.22
N ASN A 13 -3.95 13.42 -5.23
CA ASN A 13 -3.79 14.84 -5.00
C ASN A 13 -2.49 15.35 -5.63
N THR A 14 -2.61 16.20 -6.64
CA THR A 14 -1.47 16.76 -7.38
C THR A 14 -0.49 17.53 -6.49
N GLU A 15 -1.00 18.35 -5.56
CA GLU A 15 -0.17 19.16 -4.67
C GLU A 15 0.66 18.29 -3.72
N SER A 16 0.04 17.26 -3.12
CA SER A 16 0.70 16.28 -2.26
C SER A 16 1.78 15.51 -3.02
N ALA A 17 1.48 15.10 -4.25
CA ALA A 17 2.44 14.44 -5.14
C ALA A 17 3.64 15.34 -5.51
N GLU A 18 3.43 16.63 -5.72
CA GLU A 18 4.51 17.61 -6.00
C GLU A 18 5.39 17.84 -4.77
N ILE A 19 4.80 17.94 -3.57
CA ILE A 19 5.52 18.01 -2.31
C ILE A 19 6.36 16.74 -2.10
N ALA A 20 5.76 15.56 -2.29
CA ALA A 20 6.45 14.28 -2.18
C ALA A 20 7.66 14.20 -3.14
N ARG A 21 7.49 14.62 -4.41
CA ARG A 21 8.60 14.67 -5.37
C ARG A 21 9.75 15.58 -4.92
N SER A 22 9.43 16.73 -4.34
CA SER A 22 10.44 17.65 -3.79
C SER A 22 11.21 17.02 -2.63
N ILE A 23 10.53 16.25 -1.78
CA ILE A 23 11.16 15.49 -0.69
C ILE A 23 12.05 14.37 -1.25
N PHE A 24 11.61 13.66 -2.29
CA PHE A 24 12.42 12.61 -2.95
C PHE A 24 13.68 13.17 -3.61
N GLU A 25 13.56 14.34 -4.24
CA GLU A 25 14.71 15.05 -4.83
C GLU A 25 15.69 15.47 -3.74
N TYR A 26 15.22 16.08 -2.67
CA TYR A 26 16.04 16.45 -1.53
C TYR A 26 16.75 15.24 -0.91
N ALA A 27 16.06 14.10 -0.79
CA ALA A 27 16.62 12.85 -0.27
C ALA A 27 17.56 12.13 -1.28
N GLY A 28 17.60 12.56 -2.54
CA GLY A 28 18.44 11.96 -3.57
C GLY A 28 18.01 10.56 -4.00
N VAL A 29 16.69 10.28 -4.02
CA VAL A 29 16.12 8.96 -4.35
C VAL A 29 15.17 8.96 -5.55
N THR A 30 15.09 10.07 -6.28
CA THR A 30 14.15 10.26 -7.41
C THR A 30 14.34 9.24 -8.53
N ASP A 31 15.55 8.70 -8.71
CA ASP A 31 15.86 7.66 -9.69
C ASP A 31 15.14 6.33 -9.43
N ARG A 32 14.61 6.15 -8.22
CA ARG A 32 14.01 4.91 -7.75
C ARG A 32 12.52 5.00 -7.46
N ILE A 33 11.94 6.20 -7.52
CA ILE A 33 10.53 6.43 -7.16
C ILE A 33 9.78 6.97 -8.38
N LYS A 34 8.76 6.22 -8.81
CA LYS A 34 7.81 6.65 -9.82
C LYS A 34 6.52 7.12 -9.16
N THR A 35 6.26 8.42 -9.20
CA THR A 35 5.02 9.01 -8.69
C THR A 35 3.96 9.11 -9.79
N ILE A 36 2.78 8.54 -9.56
CA ILE A 36 1.60 8.58 -10.43
C ILE A 36 0.54 9.45 -9.74
N VAL A 37 -0.07 10.38 -10.49
CA VAL A 37 -1.10 11.28 -9.98
C VAL A 37 -2.46 10.95 -10.59
N ASP A 38 -3.22 10.08 -9.92
CA ASP A 38 -4.57 9.66 -10.32
C ASP A 38 -5.21 8.84 -9.17
N ASP A 39 -6.49 8.48 -9.30
CA ASP A 39 -7.19 7.59 -8.38
C ASP A 39 -6.69 6.14 -8.52
N THR A 40 -6.56 5.44 -7.40
CA THR A 40 -6.10 4.05 -7.37
C THR A 40 -7.00 3.11 -8.20
N ASN A 41 -8.31 3.39 -8.30
CA ASN A 41 -9.25 2.64 -9.13
C ASN A 41 -8.93 2.73 -10.63
N ASN A 42 -8.29 3.83 -11.06
CA ASN A 42 -7.86 4.01 -12.44
C ASN A 42 -6.46 3.41 -12.67
N VAL A 43 -5.57 3.52 -11.69
CA VAL A 43 -4.16 3.14 -11.84
C VAL A 43 -3.93 1.64 -11.68
N ILE A 44 -4.43 1.05 -10.58
CA ILE A 44 -4.13 -0.35 -10.22
C ILE A 44 -4.43 -1.34 -11.36
N PRO A 45 -5.57 -1.25 -12.07
CA PRO A 45 -5.89 -2.18 -13.16
C PRO A 45 -4.89 -2.19 -14.32
N HIS A 46 -4.06 -1.15 -14.45
CA HIS A 46 -3.15 -0.96 -15.59
C HIS A 46 -1.67 -1.02 -15.19
N LEU A 47 -1.34 -1.13 -13.90
CA LEU A 47 0.04 -1.13 -13.40
C LEU A 47 0.92 -2.19 -14.07
N ASN A 48 0.39 -3.39 -14.29
CA ASN A 48 1.14 -4.49 -14.91
C ASN A 48 1.63 -4.13 -16.32
N LYS A 49 0.77 -3.50 -17.12
CA LYS A 49 1.02 -3.15 -18.51
C LYS A 49 1.81 -1.86 -18.63
N ASP A 50 1.42 -0.83 -17.90
CA ASP A 50 1.97 0.51 -18.04
C ASP A 50 3.39 0.61 -17.46
N PHE A 51 3.70 -0.23 -16.47
CA PHE A 51 5.01 -0.23 -15.78
C PHE A 51 5.77 -1.55 -15.94
N ASN A 52 5.26 -2.48 -16.75
CA ASN A 52 5.86 -3.81 -16.95
C ASN A 52 6.15 -4.53 -15.62
N VAL A 53 5.19 -4.44 -14.68
CA VAL A 53 5.28 -5.06 -13.35
C VAL A 53 4.54 -6.39 -13.38
N ASP A 54 5.25 -7.47 -13.08
CA ASP A 54 4.64 -8.80 -12.97
C ASP A 54 3.94 -9.00 -11.60
N SER A 55 4.57 -8.54 -10.52
CA SER A 55 4.03 -8.53 -9.17
C SER A 55 4.84 -7.62 -8.25
N PHE A 56 4.29 -7.28 -7.09
CA PHE A 56 5.02 -6.52 -6.07
C PHE A 56 5.58 -7.44 -4.97
N ASP A 57 6.81 -7.16 -4.54
CA ASP A 57 7.38 -7.78 -3.33
C ASP A 57 6.70 -7.25 -2.06
N LEU A 58 6.39 -5.94 -2.06
CA LEU A 58 5.76 -5.24 -0.96
C LEU A 58 4.72 -4.24 -1.47
N ILE A 59 3.57 -4.21 -0.79
CA ILE A 59 2.50 -3.23 -1.01
C ILE A 59 2.22 -2.55 0.31
N PHE A 60 2.36 -1.22 0.35
CA PHE A 60 2.00 -0.40 1.50
C PHE A 60 0.68 0.33 1.22
N ILE A 61 -0.29 0.19 2.12
CA ILE A 61 -1.62 0.78 1.97
C ILE A 61 -1.83 1.79 3.11
N ASP A 62 -1.78 3.08 2.77
CA ASP A 62 -2.03 4.18 3.71
C ASP A 62 -2.83 5.35 3.11
N HIS A 63 -3.82 5.04 2.26
CA HIS A 63 -4.70 6.07 1.69
C HIS A 63 -6.08 6.05 2.37
N PHE A 64 -7.13 6.45 1.64
CA PHE A 64 -8.50 6.48 2.14
C PHE A 64 -9.03 5.09 2.53
N LYS A 65 -9.41 4.91 3.80
CA LYS A 65 -9.67 3.57 4.38
C LYS A 65 -10.83 2.82 3.73
N ASP A 66 -11.86 3.54 3.27
CA ASP A 66 -13.07 2.94 2.66
C ASP A 66 -12.78 2.17 1.37
N VAL A 67 -11.65 2.43 0.72
CA VAL A 67 -11.29 1.79 -0.55
C VAL A 67 -10.20 0.70 -0.40
N TYR A 68 -9.75 0.41 0.82
CA TYR A 68 -8.68 -0.59 1.06
C TYR A 68 -9.04 -1.96 0.51
N LEU A 69 -10.25 -2.44 0.82
CA LEU A 69 -10.69 -3.74 0.35
C LEU A 69 -10.90 -3.77 -1.17
N ARG A 70 -11.41 -2.68 -1.75
CA ARG A 70 -11.59 -2.54 -3.20
C ARG A 70 -10.22 -2.65 -3.90
N ASP A 71 -9.27 -1.83 -3.49
CA ASP A 71 -7.96 -1.75 -4.12
C ASP A 71 -7.16 -3.05 -3.94
N PHE A 72 -7.25 -3.64 -2.74
CA PHE A 72 -6.66 -4.96 -2.48
C PHE A 72 -7.21 -6.03 -3.43
N LYS A 73 -8.52 -6.08 -3.63
CA LYS A 73 -9.14 -7.05 -4.55
C LYS A 73 -8.73 -6.80 -5.99
N ILE A 74 -8.65 -5.55 -6.45
CA ILE A 74 -8.15 -5.24 -7.79
C ILE A 74 -6.70 -5.73 -7.94
N LEU A 75 -5.83 -5.47 -6.96
CA LEU A 75 -4.45 -5.98 -6.94
C LEU A 75 -4.37 -7.51 -7.02
N GLU A 76 -5.25 -8.23 -6.32
CA GLU A 76 -5.39 -9.69 -6.45
C GLU A 76 -5.84 -10.08 -7.87
N ASP A 77 -6.90 -9.46 -8.37
CA ASP A 77 -7.55 -9.83 -9.64
C ASP A 77 -6.64 -9.63 -10.85
N VAL A 78 -5.81 -8.57 -10.86
CA VAL A 78 -4.86 -8.32 -11.94
C VAL A 78 -3.51 -9.03 -11.75
N GLY A 79 -3.39 -9.88 -10.72
CA GLY A 79 -2.23 -10.75 -10.50
C GLY A 79 -0.99 -10.04 -9.94
N LEU A 80 -1.14 -8.85 -9.38
CA LEU A 80 -0.04 -8.07 -8.81
C LEU A 80 0.38 -8.56 -7.42
N ILE A 81 -0.42 -9.42 -6.79
CA ILE A 81 -0.12 -10.11 -5.54
C ILE A 81 0.18 -11.59 -5.84
N LYS A 82 1.41 -12.03 -5.56
CA LYS A 82 1.85 -13.42 -5.74
C LYS A 82 2.34 -14.01 -4.42
N SER A 83 2.56 -15.32 -4.38
CA SER A 83 3.15 -15.99 -3.21
C SER A 83 4.43 -15.26 -2.78
N GLY A 84 4.50 -14.88 -1.50
CA GLY A 84 5.59 -14.10 -0.93
C GLY A 84 5.38 -12.59 -0.91
N THR A 85 4.41 -12.04 -1.67
CA THR A 85 4.06 -10.61 -1.59
C THR A 85 3.62 -10.26 -0.17
N MET A 86 4.24 -9.23 0.40
CA MET A 86 3.92 -8.69 1.71
C MET A 86 3.03 -7.45 1.57
N ILE A 87 1.87 -7.47 2.19
CA ILE A 87 0.98 -6.32 2.27
C ILE A 87 1.03 -5.76 3.68
N VAL A 88 1.29 -4.46 3.78
CA VAL A 88 1.36 -3.72 5.03
C VAL A 88 0.31 -2.61 4.95
N ALA A 89 -0.77 -2.74 5.72
CA ALA A 89 -1.86 -1.75 5.75
C ALA A 89 -1.85 -1.00 7.07
N ASP A 90 -1.81 0.33 7.00
CA ASP A 90 -1.75 1.21 8.17
C ASP A 90 -3.14 1.67 8.63
N ASN A 91 -3.23 2.02 9.90
CA ASN A 91 -4.43 2.45 10.61
C ASN A 91 -5.64 1.51 10.49
N VAL A 92 -5.41 0.20 10.59
CA VAL A 92 -6.50 -0.78 10.47
C VAL A 92 -7.43 -0.80 11.69
N ILE A 93 -7.05 -0.13 12.79
CA ILE A 93 -7.87 0.02 14.00
C ILE A 93 -8.43 1.43 14.15
N CYS A 94 -7.63 2.49 13.94
CA CYS A 94 -8.09 3.87 14.07
C CYS A 94 -7.46 4.77 13.00
N PRO A 95 -8.22 5.33 12.03
CA PRO A 95 -9.69 5.36 11.96
C PRO A 95 -10.36 4.03 11.63
N GLY A 96 -9.60 3.04 11.13
CA GLY A 96 -10.06 1.67 10.93
C GLY A 96 -10.41 1.33 9.48
N ALA A 97 -10.14 0.08 9.10
CA ALA A 97 -10.50 -0.49 7.80
C ALA A 97 -11.13 -1.88 8.02
N PRO A 98 -12.32 -1.96 8.63
CA PRO A 98 -12.88 -3.22 9.15
C PRO A 98 -13.10 -4.27 8.05
N ASP A 99 -13.67 -3.88 6.91
CA ASP A 99 -13.94 -4.80 5.80
C ASP A 99 -12.65 -5.40 5.22
N TYR A 100 -11.61 -4.57 5.09
CA TYR A 100 -10.28 -5.03 4.67
C TYR A 100 -9.70 -6.01 5.69
N LEU A 101 -9.73 -5.64 6.98
CA LEU A 101 -9.15 -6.43 8.04
C LEU A 101 -9.85 -7.79 8.19
N GLU A 102 -11.18 -7.81 8.17
CA GLU A 102 -11.97 -9.02 8.19
C GLU A 102 -11.65 -9.92 7.00
N TYR A 103 -11.51 -9.34 5.80
CA TYR A 103 -11.19 -10.10 4.60
C TYR A 103 -9.83 -10.79 4.71
N VAL A 104 -8.75 -10.06 5.04
CA VAL A 104 -7.41 -10.65 5.08
C VAL A 104 -7.23 -11.65 6.24
N GLN A 105 -7.87 -11.43 7.38
CA GLN A 105 -7.80 -12.34 8.53
C GLN A 105 -8.52 -13.68 8.28
N ASN A 106 -9.60 -13.66 7.51
CA ASN A 106 -10.38 -14.86 7.20
C ASN A 106 -9.99 -15.53 5.87
N ASN A 107 -9.06 -14.96 5.12
CA ASN A 107 -8.63 -15.51 3.83
C ASN A 107 -7.48 -16.52 4.02
N PRO A 108 -7.67 -17.82 3.73
CA PRO A 108 -6.65 -18.84 3.95
C PRO A 108 -5.40 -18.66 3.09
N ASN A 109 -5.49 -17.90 2.00
CA ASN A 109 -4.36 -17.59 1.11
C ASN A 109 -3.37 -16.61 1.75
N TYR A 110 -3.71 -15.97 2.87
CA TYR A 110 -2.83 -15.04 3.57
C TYR A 110 -2.43 -15.57 4.94
N SER A 111 -1.22 -15.20 5.35
CA SER A 111 -0.76 -15.29 6.74
C SER A 111 -0.74 -13.87 7.29
N THR A 112 -1.73 -13.53 8.11
CA THR A 112 -1.92 -12.17 8.64
C THR A 112 -1.51 -12.08 10.10
N THR A 113 -0.74 -11.04 10.44
CA THR A 113 -0.39 -10.68 11.81
C THR A 113 -0.71 -9.21 12.04
N LEU A 114 -1.44 -8.91 13.11
CA LEU A 114 -1.60 -7.55 13.59
C LEU A 114 -0.41 -7.13 14.46
N ARG A 115 0.13 -5.95 14.19
CA ARG A 115 1.15 -5.29 15.01
C ARG A 115 0.54 -4.06 15.65
N GLU A 116 0.24 -4.18 16.94
CA GLU A 116 -0.34 -3.07 17.71
C GLU A 116 0.67 -1.93 17.90
N SER A 117 0.15 -0.71 17.85
CA SER A 117 0.88 0.53 18.06
C SER A 117 -0.09 1.61 18.58
N THR A 118 0.33 2.86 18.51
CA THR A 118 -0.52 4.04 18.73
C THR A 118 -0.65 4.85 17.45
N LEU A 119 -1.73 5.61 17.34
CA LEU A 119 -1.94 6.55 16.24
C LEU A 119 -0.78 7.56 16.19
N GLU A 120 -0.45 7.98 14.98
CA GLU A 120 0.57 8.98 14.73
C GLU A 120 0.40 10.21 15.63
N TYR A 121 1.47 10.59 16.32
CA TYR A 121 1.51 11.76 17.20
C TYR A 121 0.50 11.71 18.39
N ASN A 122 -0.07 10.53 18.69
CA ASN A 122 -1.00 10.34 19.81
C ASN A 122 -0.83 9.00 20.53
N ASP A 123 0.04 8.99 21.53
CA ASP A 123 0.37 7.82 22.37
C ASP A 123 -0.80 7.25 23.20
N LYS A 124 -1.97 7.89 23.17
CA LYS A 124 -3.17 7.44 23.92
C LYS A 124 -4.19 6.75 23.03
N LEU A 125 -4.15 6.97 21.72
CA LEU A 125 -5.06 6.32 20.78
C LEU A 125 -4.39 5.06 20.25
N ARG A 126 -4.98 3.90 20.57
CA ARG A 126 -4.51 2.62 20.06
C ARG A 126 -4.76 2.52 18.56
N ASP A 127 -3.77 1.98 17.87
CA ASP A 127 -3.88 1.62 16.46
C ASP A 127 -3.14 0.30 16.17
N ALA A 128 -3.16 -0.16 14.92
CA ALA A 128 -2.32 -1.27 14.48
C ALA A 128 -2.03 -1.20 12.99
N VAL A 129 -0.96 -1.90 12.61
CA VAL A 129 -0.67 -2.26 11.22
C VAL A 129 -1.04 -3.72 10.99
N ALA A 130 -1.73 -4.01 9.89
CA ALA A 130 -1.92 -5.39 9.43
C ALA A 130 -0.81 -5.77 8.46
N ILE A 131 -0.08 -6.84 8.79
CA ILE A 131 0.94 -7.43 7.93
C ILE A 131 0.37 -8.75 7.39
N SER A 132 0.08 -8.81 6.10
CA SER A 132 -0.48 -9.98 5.42
C SER A 132 0.49 -10.47 4.35
N VAL A 133 0.98 -11.70 4.48
CA VAL A 133 1.86 -12.32 3.47
C VAL A 133 1.05 -13.33 2.67
N ARG A 134 1.07 -13.21 1.34
CA ARG A 134 0.44 -14.20 0.44
C ARG A 134 1.21 -15.52 0.52
N LYS A 135 0.51 -16.62 0.80
CA LYS A 135 1.07 -17.98 0.86
C LYS A 135 1.30 -18.58 -0.53
#